data_AF-A0A2V5VW33-F1
#
_entry.id   AF-A0A2V5VW33-F1
#
_cell.length_a   1.000
_cell.length_b   1.000
_cell.length_c   1.000
_cell.angle_alpha   90.00
_cell.angle_beta   90.00
_cell.angle_gamma   90.00
#
_symmetry.space_group_name_H-M   'P 1'
#
loop_
_entity.id
_entity.type
_entity.pdbx_description
1 polymer ?
#
loop_
_entity_poly.entity_id
_entity_poly.type
_entity_poly.pdbx_seq_one_letter_code
_entity_poly.pdbx_strand_id
1 'polypeptide(L)'
;MDPVALRLANHADSHPTKNIPFSAKHLKEAYQLGAEKFGWAKRNPEPRSMRDGDLLVGWGMATATYPAHKMSAAAKVILGANNTATVQCATHDLGTGAYTAFTQISSEQLGVPFENVTFELGKSD
;
A
#
# COMPACT_ATOMS: atom_id res chain seq x y z
N MET A 1 11.05 21.22 -18.91
CA MET A 1 11.56 20.03 -18.21
C MET A 1 10.44 19.01 -18.11
N ASP A 2 10.73 17.72 -18.30
CA ASP A 2 9.72 16.66 -18.10
C ASP A 2 9.27 16.58 -16.62
N PRO A 3 7.97 16.43 -16.32
CA PRO A 3 7.49 16.39 -14.93
C PRO A 3 8.02 15.24 -14.06
N VAL A 4 8.37 14.09 -14.64
CA VAL A 4 9.01 12.98 -13.91
C VAL A 4 10.45 13.36 -13.60
N ALA A 5 11.17 13.87 -14.60
CA ALA A 5 12.55 14.35 -14.43
C ALA A 5 12.65 15.45 -13.35
N LEU A 6 11.69 16.39 -13.33
CA LEU A 6 11.61 17.42 -12.29
C LEU A 6 11.51 16.83 -10.88
N ARG A 7 10.71 15.77 -10.69
CA ARG A 7 10.54 15.12 -9.38
C ARG A 7 11.76 14.31 -8.97
N LEU A 8 12.44 13.68 -9.93
CA LEU A 8 13.70 12.96 -9.69
C LEU A 8 14.81 13.93 -9.28
N ALA A 9 14.90 15.10 -9.92
CA ALA A 9 15.85 16.14 -9.57
C ALA A 9 15.65 16.70 -8.16
N ASN A 10 14.40 16.67 -7.65
CA ASN A 10 14.04 17.14 -6.30
C ASN A 10 13.88 16.00 -5.28
N HIS A 11 14.44 14.82 -5.56
CA HIS A 11 14.36 13.70 -4.64
C HIS A 11 15.17 13.93 -3.36
N ALA A 12 14.59 13.67 -2.20
CA ALA A 12 15.26 13.81 -0.90
C ALA A 12 15.50 12.46 -0.24
N ASP A 13 16.75 11.99 -0.09
CA ASP A 13 17.06 10.66 0.47
C ASP A 13 16.71 10.50 1.96
N SER A 14 16.54 11.62 2.69
CA SER A 14 16.15 11.68 4.10
C SER A 14 14.99 12.66 4.32
N HIS A 15 14.30 12.55 5.45
CA HIS A 15 13.21 13.45 5.80
C HIS A 15 13.74 14.90 5.93
N PRO A 16 13.27 15.86 5.11
CA PRO A 16 13.94 17.15 4.95
C PRO A 16 13.95 18.00 6.23
N THR A 17 12.91 17.88 7.08
CA THR A 17 12.81 18.67 8.31
C THR A 17 13.29 17.95 9.58
N LYS A 18 13.34 16.61 9.57
CA LYS A 18 13.72 15.80 10.74
C LYS A 18 15.15 15.27 10.64
N ASN A 19 15.73 15.32 9.44
CA ASN A 19 17.05 14.79 9.11
C ASN A 19 17.25 13.33 9.55
N ILE A 20 16.20 12.52 9.43
CA ILE A 20 16.24 11.07 9.67
C ILE A 20 16.07 10.34 8.33
N PRO A 21 16.70 9.16 8.16
CA PRO A 21 16.47 8.35 6.97
C PRO A 21 15.00 7.90 6.91
N PHE A 22 14.47 7.74 5.70
CA PHE A 22 13.20 7.04 5.53
C PHE A 22 13.41 5.55 5.87
N SER A 23 12.46 4.92 6.55
CA SER A 23 12.51 3.49 6.86
C SER A 23 12.50 2.63 5.59
N ALA A 24 11.69 3.03 4.62
CA ALA A 24 11.68 2.52 3.24
C ALA A 24 11.06 3.59 2.35
N LYS A 25 11.63 3.84 1.17
CA LYS A 25 11.08 4.81 0.20
C LYS A 25 11.50 4.46 -1.22
N HIS A 26 10.67 3.67 -1.89
CA HIS A 26 10.86 3.20 -3.27
C HIS A 26 10.26 4.15 -4.32
N LEU A 27 10.36 5.46 -4.09
CA LEU A 27 9.66 6.45 -4.91
C LEU A 27 10.28 6.60 -6.32
N LYS A 28 11.59 6.41 -6.46
CA LYS A 28 12.25 6.46 -7.78
C LYS A 28 11.80 5.27 -8.64
N GLU A 29 11.72 4.11 -8.01
CA GLU A 29 11.27 2.85 -8.61
C GLU A 29 9.79 2.93 -9.00
N ALA A 30 8.95 3.54 -8.16
CA ALA A 30 7.55 3.79 -8.50
C ALA A 30 7.41 4.72 -9.72
N TYR A 31 8.23 5.77 -9.83
CA TYR A 31 8.24 6.61 -11.03
C TYR A 31 8.70 5.85 -12.26
N GLN A 32 9.78 5.06 -12.16
CA GLN A 32 10.30 4.29 -13.28
C GLN A 32 9.27 3.28 -13.78
N LEU A 33 8.74 2.45 -12.88
CA LEU A 33 7.76 1.42 -13.21
C LEU A 33 6.45 2.02 -13.73
N GLY A 34 5.98 3.11 -13.10
CA GLY A 34 4.78 3.81 -13.53
C GLY A 34 4.95 4.43 -14.92
N ALA A 35 6.07 5.10 -15.18
CA ALA A 35 6.38 5.69 -16.47
C ALA A 35 6.50 4.62 -17.58
N GLU A 36 7.13 3.49 -17.28
CA GLU A 36 7.27 2.36 -18.21
C GLU A 36 5.91 1.74 -18.53
N LYS A 37 5.14 1.31 -17.52
CA LYS A 37 3.85 0.64 -17.73
C LYS A 37 2.79 1.54 -18.36
N PHE A 38 2.79 2.83 -18.02
CA PHE A 38 1.90 3.81 -18.64
C PHE A 38 2.33 4.19 -20.07
N GLY A 39 3.60 3.96 -20.42
CA GLY A 39 4.16 4.35 -21.71
C GLY A 39 4.52 5.84 -21.81
N TRP A 40 4.89 6.47 -20.69
CA TRP A 40 5.13 7.92 -20.56
C TRP A 40 6.06 8.51 -21.63
N ALA A 41 7.02 7.72 -22.14
CA ALA A 41 7.92 8.13 -23.22
C ALA A 41 7.20 8.54 -24.53
N LYS A 42 5.95 8.10 -24.72
CA LYS A 42 5.12 8.46 -25.89
C LYS A 42 4.41 9.81 -25.74
N ARG A 43 4.51 10.46 -24.57
CA ARG A 43 3.86 11.74 -24.30
C ARG A 43 4.45 12.84 -25.20
N ASN A 44 3.59 13.57 -25.90
CA ASN A 44 3.99 14.86 -26.48
C ASN A 44 3.86 15.94 -25.38
N PRO A 45 4.95 16.67 -25.04
CA PRO A 45 4.93 17.63 -23.95
C PRO A 45 4.07 18.88 -24.21
N GLU A 46 3.81 19.20 -25.48
CA GLU A 46 3.04 20.40 -25.86
C GLU A 46 1.55 20.22 -25.50
N PRO A 47 0.91 21.14 -24.76
CA PRO A 47 -0.51 21.05 -24.47
C PRO A 47 -1.38 20.96 -25.73
N ARG A 48 -2.48 20.20 -25.66
CA ARG A 48 -3.45 19.98 -26.77
C ARG A 48 -2.87 19.28 -28.01
N SER A 49 -1.65 18.75 -27.95
CA SER A 49 -0.96 18.11 -29.07
C SER A 49 -1.40 16.65 -29.34
N MET A 50 -1.93 15.96 -28.33
CA MET A 50 -2.39 14.57 -28.43
C MET A 50 -3.91 14.53 -28.59
N ARG A 51 -4.39 13.66 -29.48
CA ARG A 51 -5.81 13.50 -29.80
C ARG A 51 -6.18 12.04 -30.03
N ASP A 52 -7.44 11.72 -29.76
CA ASP A 52 -8.11 10.50 -30.18
C ASP A 52 -9.45 10.89 -30.81
N GLY A 53 -9.48 10.91 -32.15
CA GLY A 53 -10.56 11.57 -32.91
C GLY A 53 -10.75 13.02 -32.48
N ASP A 54 -11.96 13.35 -32.04
CA ASP A 54 -12.33 14.69 -31.59
C ASP A 54 -11.92 15.01 -30.14
N LEU A 55 -11.44 14.01 -29.39
CA LEU A 55 -11.07 14.17 -27.99
C LEU A 55 -9.63 14.68 -27.85
N LEU A 56 -9.43 15.64 -26.94
CA LEU A 56 -8.10 16.05 -26.49
C LEU A 56 -7.60 15.09 -25.42
N VAL A 57 -6.44 14.50 -25.64
CA VAL A 57 -5.81 13.57 -24.71
C VAL A 57 -4.76 14.30 -23.89
N GLY A 58 -4.88 14.24 -22.57
CA GLY A 58 -3.92 14.81 -21.63
C GLY A 58 -3.30 13.74 -20.75
N TRP A 59 -1.97 13.73 -20.64
CA TRP A 59 -1.25 12.84 -19.73
C TRP A 59 -0.68 13.63 -18.57
N GLY A 60 -1.03 13.23 -17.36
CA GLY A 60 -0.60 13.87 -16.12
C GLY A 60 0.03 12.86 -15.17
N MET A 61 0.87 13.35 -14.26
CA MET A 61 1.42 12.56 -13.18
C MET A 61 1.59 13.40 -11.91
N ALA A 62 1.50 12.73 -10.76
CA ALA A 62 1.60 13.34 -9.45
C ALA A 62 2.35 12.42 -8.50
N THR A 63 2.76 13.00 -7.37
CA THR A 63 3.37 12.27 -6.26
C THR A 63 2.42 12.33 -5.09
N ALA A 64 2.20 11.20 -4.44
CA ALA A 64 1.42 11.13 -3.21
C ALA A 64 2.22 10.38 -2.14
N THR A 65 1.98 10.73 -0.89
CA THR A 65 2.53 10.04 0.28
C THR A 65 1.48 10.04 1.39
N TYR A 66 1.53 9.03 2.25
CA TYR A 66 0.68 8.93 3.42
C TYR A 66 1.53 8.45 4.60
N PRO A 67 1.45 9.07 5.79
CA PRO A 67 2.25 8.68 6.93
C PRO A 67 1.85 7.29 7.44
N ALA A 68 2.85 6.52 7.90
CA ALA A 68 2.61 5.28 8.64
C ALA A 68 2.50 5.60 10.14
N HIS A 69 1.32 5.36 10.71
CA HIS A 69 1.08 5.48 12.14
C HIS A 69 1.08 4.10 12.80
N LYS A 70 1.51 4.04 14.06
CA LYS A 70 1.50 2.82 14.87
C LYS A 70 0.84 3.13 16.21
N MET A 71 0.02 2.19 16.66
CA MET A 71 -0.62 2.21 17.98
C MET A 71 -0.52 0.81 18.58
N SER A 72 -0.58 0.72 19.91
CA SER A 72 -0.64 -0.58 20.59
C SER A 72 -1.94 -1.30 20.24
N ALA A 73 -1.86 -2.62 20.06
CA ALA A 73 -2.99 -3.49 19.83
C ALA A 73 -2.79 -4.80 20.60
N ALA A 74 -3.88 -5.51 20.87
CA ALA A 74 -3.87 -6.82 21.51
C ALA A 74 -4.73 -7.80 20.71
N ALA A 75 -4.34 -9.07 20.73
CA ALA A 75 -5.11 -10.17 20.17
C ALA A 75 -5.07 -11.35 21.15
N LYS A 76 -6.14 -12.14 21.17
CA LYS A 76 -6.24 -13.38 21.94
C LYS A 76 -6.28 -14.56 20.97
N VAL A 77 -5.47 -15.57 21.23
CA VAL A 77 -5.43 -16.80 20.44
C VAL A 77 -5.93 -17.95 21.29
N ILE A 78 -6.86 -18.74 20.74
CA ILE A 78 -7.39 -19.96 21.34
C ILE A 78 -7.09 -21.10 20.38
N LEU A 79 -6.25 -22.05 20.82
CA LEU A 79 -5.92 -23.24 20.04
C LEU A 79 -6.90 -24.37 20.37
N GLY A 80 -7.54 -24.92 19.34
CA GLY A 80 -8.39 -26.10 19.44
C GLY A 80 -7.59 -27.39 19.32
N ALA A 81 -8.05 -28.45 19.99
CA ALA A 81 -7.40 -29.77 19.96
C ALA A 81 -7.37 -30.41 18.55
N ASN A 82 -8.24 -29.96 17.63
CA ASN A 82 -8.37 -30.48 16.27
C ASN A 82 -7.59 -29.66 15.23
N ASN A 83 -6.45 -29.08 15.62
CA ASN A 83 -5.62 -28.21 14.77
C ASN A 83 -6.43 -27.05 14.15
N THR A 84 -7.23 -26.40 14.99
CA THR A 84 -7.97 -25.18 14.65
C THR A 84 -7.51 -24.05 15.55
N ALA A 85 -7.69 -22.81 15.11
CA ALA A 85 -7.39 -21.64 15.93
C ALA A 85 -8.52 -20.61 15.82
N THR A 86 -8.92 -20.05 16.95
CA THR A 86 -9.74 -18.83 16.98
C THR A 86 -8.87 -17.66 17.44
N VAL A 87 -8.78 -16.61 16.63
CA VAL A 87 -8.03 -15.39 16.95
C VAL A 87 -9.00 -14.23 17.08
N GLN A 88 -8.96 -13.52 18.21
CA GLN A 88 -9.89 -12.46 18.53
C GLN A 88 -9.13 -11.13 18.67
N CYS A 89 -9.64 -10.07 18.05
CA CYS A 89 -9.11 -8.71 18.20
C CYS A 89 -10.23 -7.67 18.15
N ALA A 90 -10.22 -6.67 19.04
CA ALA A 90 -11.24 -5.62 19.08
C ALA A 90 -11.13 -4.60 17.92
N THR A 91 -10.22 -4.80 16.97
CA THR A 91 -10.15 -3.99 15.76
C THR A 91 -11.38 -4.23 14.86
N HIS A 92 -11.56 -3.38 13.85
CA HIS A 92 -12.68 -3.44 12.93
C HIS A 92 -12.23 -3.66 11.49
N ASP A 93 -13.14 -4.17 10.67
CA ASP A 93 -13.00 -4.25 9.22
C ASP A 93 -14.10 -3.39 8.58
N LEU A 94 -13.70 -2.34 7.86
CA LEU A 94 -14.61 -1.43 7.13
C LEU A 94 -14.61 -1.72 5.62
N GLY A 95 -14.21 -2.94 5.23
CA GLY A 95 -13.96 -3.32 3.83
C GLY A 95 -12.48 -3.23 3.44
N THR A 96 -11.57 -3.15 4.42
CA THR A 96 -10.12 -3.15 4.22
C THR A 96 -9.56 -4.56 4.07
N GLY A 97 -10.33 -5.59 4.45
CA GLY A 97 -9.91 -7.00 4.35
C GLY A 97 -9.10 -7.47 5.56
N ALA A 98 -9.30 -6.84 6.71
CA ALA A 98 -8.68 -7.21 7.98
C ALA A 98 -8.97 -8.66 8.38
N TYR A 99 -10.20 -9.16 8.17
CA TYR A 99 -10.52 -10.57 8.40
C TYR A 99 -9.57 -11.50 7.63
N THR A 100 -9.41 -11.27 6.33
CA THR A 100 -8.56 -12.10 5.47
C THR A 100 -7.10 -11.97 5.84
N ALA A 101 -6.57 -10.75 5.92
CA ALA A 101 -5.15 -10.51 6.18
C ALA A 101 -4.71 -11.06 7.54
N PHE A 102 -5.52 -10.86 8.59
CA PHE A 102 -5.17 -11.39 9.91
C PHE A 102 -5.38 -12.89 10.03
N THR A 103 -6.30 -13.49 9.27
CA THR A 103 -6.40 -14.96 9.14
C THR A 103 -5.13 -15.53 8.49
N GLN A 104 -4.61 -14.88 7.43
CA GLN A 104 -3.35 -15.28 6.77
C GLN A 104 -2.17 -15.22 7.74
N ILE A 105 -2.01 -14.09 8.45
CA ILE A 105 -0.96 -13.93 9.46
C ILE A 105 -1.08 -15.00 10.54
N SER A 106 -2.29 -15.23 11.06
CA SER A 106 -2.52 -16.24 12.10
C SER A 106 -2.20 -17.65 11.61
N SER A 107 -2.61 -18.00 10.40
CA SER A 107 -2.31 -19.29 9.77
C SER A 107 -0.80 -19.51 9.65
N GLU A 108 -0.06 -18.53 9.12
CA GLU A 108 1.39 -18.61 8.96
C GLU A 108 2.12 -18.73 10.31
N GLN A 109 1.73 -17.90 11.28
CA GLN A 109 2.43 -17.85 12.57
C GLN A 109 2.08 -19.03 13.49
N LEU A 110 0.87 -19.59 13.37
CA LEU A 110 0.44 -20.74 14.18
C LEU A 110 0.70 -22.09 13.49
N GLY A 111 1.03 -22.11 12.20
CA GLY A 111 1.16 -23.34 11.42
C GLY A 111 -0.15 -24.09 11.21
N VAL A 112 -1.29 -23.40 11.35
CA VAL A 112 -2.64 -23.95 11.18
C VAL A 112 -3.11 -23.64 9.75
N PRO A 113 -3.73 -24.59 9.02
CA PRO A 113 -4.28 -24.33 7.69
C PRO A 113 -5.24 -23.13 7.71
N PHE A 114 -5.23 -22.32 6.66
CA PHE A 114 -6.00 -21.07 6.61
C PHE A 114 -7.49 -21.29 6.86
N GLU A 115 -8.06 -22.34 6.28
CA GLU A 115 -9.45 -22.77 6.43
C GLU A 115 -9.83 -23.21 7.86
N ASN A 116 -8.82 -23.51 8.70
CA ASN A 116 -8.99 -23.93 10.08
C ASN A 116 -8.80 -22.76 11.07
N VAL A 117 -8.57 -21.55 10.58
CA VAL A 117 -8.45 -20.34 11.39
C VAL A 117 -9.75 -19.55 11.32
N THR A 118 -10.36 -19.32 12.47
CA THR A 118 -11.48 -18.38 12.64
C THR A 118 -10.94 -17.07 13.20
N PHE A 119 -11.08 -15.97 12.48
CA PHE A 119 -10.74 -14.64 13.00
C PHE A 119 -12.01 -13.89 13.41
N GLU A 120 -12.04 -13.38 14.64
CA GLU A 120 -13.17 -12.62 15.20
C GLU A 120 -12.76 -11.17 15.46
N LEU A 121 -13.56 -10.23 14.94
CA LEU A 121 -13.33 -8.80 15.03
C LEU A 121 -14.47 -8.05 15.73
N GLY A 122 -14.18 -6.84 16.22
CA GLY A 122 -15.18 -5.84 16.57
C GLY A 122 -15.96 -6.11 17.87
N LYS A 123 -15.42 -6.94 18.75
CA LYS A 123 -15.98 -7.24 20.07
C LYS A 123 -15.06 -6.74 21.18
N SER A 124 -15.64 -6.10 22.19
CA SER A 124 -14.92 -5.49 23.31
C SER A 124 -15.01 -6.27 24.62
N ASP A 125 -15.85 -7.32 24.65
CA ASP A 125 -16.00 -8.31 25.72
C ASP A 125 -14.98 -9.46 25.58
#